data_AF-T0RVG0-F1
#
_entry.id   AF-T0RVG0-F1
#
_cell.length_a   1.000
_cell.length_b   1.000
_cell.length_c   1.000
_cell.angle_alpha   90.00
_cell.angle_beta   90.00
_cell.angle_gamma   90.00
#
_symmetry.space_group_name_H-M   'P 1'
#
loop_
_entity.id
_entity.type
_entity.pdbx_description
1 polymer ?
#
loop_
_entity_poly.entity_id
_entity_poly.type
_entity_poly.pdbx_seq_one_letter_code
_entity_poly.pdbx_strand_id
1 'polypeptide(L)'
;MLHQHMNKLFEKYGLSVDVEEQLSEVTTNLQDANSNYIVFYRLLDNEKSQVAFQKRLKGINPGLLILSHEPISKISIPYVVLPFEKFLPFQKELCDILYPQSFEVK
;
A
#
# COMPACT_ATOMS: atom_id res chain seq x y z
N MET A 1 -18.72 -0.86 -6.91
CA MET A 1 -18.31 0.48 -7.39
C MET A 1 -16.94 0.89 -6.87
N LEU A 2 -16.64 0.78 -5.57
CA LEU A 2 -15.33 1.11 -4.98
C LEU A 2 -14.16 0.35 -5.65
N HIS A 3 -14.24 -0.99 -5.70
CA HIS A 3 -13.19 -1.85 -6.28
C HIS A 3 -12.90 -1.58 -7.76
N GLN A 4 -13.92 -1.20 -8.53
CA GLN A 4 -13.74 -0.82 -9.94
C GLN A 4 -12.94 0.48 -10.08
N HIS A 5 -13.13 1.45 -9.18
CA HIS A 5 -12.32 2.67 -9.16
C HIS A 5 -10.89 2.39 -8.71
N MET A 6 -10.71 1.50 -7.73
CA MET A 6 -9.38 1.05 -7.30
C MET A 6 -8.65 0.35 -8.45
N ASN A 7 -9.24 -0.66 -9.09
CA ASN A 7 -8.60 -1.36 -10.22
C ASN A 7 -8.16 -0.39 -11.33
N LYS A 8 -9.02 0.57 -11.70
CA LYS A 8 -8.66 1.62 -12.67
C LYS A 8 -7.49 2.48 -12.20
N LEU A 9 -7.40 2.80 -10.90
CA LEU A 9 -6.28 3.54 -10.35
C LEU A 9 -4.99 2.72 -10.42
N PHE A 10 -5.03 1.43 -10.06
CA PHE A 10 -3.87 0.54 -10.16
C PHE A 10 -3.38 0.43 -11.62
N GLU A 11 -4.30 0.21 -12.57
CA GLU A 11 -4.02 0.18 -14.00
C GLU A 11 -3.40 1.50 -14.51
N LYS A 12 -3.94 2.66 -14.09
CA LYS A 12 -3.42 3.99 -14.42
C LYS A 12 -1.94 4.14 -14.02
N TYR A 13 -1.53 3.51 -12.93
CA TYR A 13 -0.15 3.55 -12.44
C TYR A 13 0.72 2.40 -12.96
N GLY A 14 0.17 1.53 -13.83
CA GLY A 14 0.87 0.38 -14.41
C GLY A 14 1.04 -0.78 -13.44
N LEU A 15 0.20 -0.86 -12.41
CA LEU A 15 0.24 -1.89 -11.37
C LEU A 15 -0.74 -3.00 -11.72
N SER A 16 -0.25 -4.24 -11.79
CA SER A 16 -1.09 -5.42 -11.99
C SER A 16 -1.32 -6.10 -10.65
N VAL A 17 -2.41 -5.73 -9.98
CA VAL A 17 -2.85 -6.34 -8.72
C VAL A 17 -4.33 -6.66 -8.84
N ASP A 18 -4.70 -7.89 -8.55
CA ASP A 18 -6.10 -8.23 -8.33
C ASP A 18 -6.49 -7.66 -6.96
N VAL A 19 -7.14 -6.49 -6.96
CA VAL A 19 -7.64 -5.87 -5.72
C VAL A 19 -8.76 -6.78 -5.19
N GLU A 20 -8.45 -7.51 -4.13
CA GLU A 20 -9.43 -8.36 -3.46
C GLU A 20 -10.55 -7.52 -2.84
N GLU A 21 -11.76 -8.08 -2.78
CA GLU A 21 -12.95 -7.36 -2.29
C GLU A 21 -12.81 -6.88 -0.83
N GLN A 22 -11.91 -7.51 -0.07
CA GLN A 22 -11.66 -7.17 1.34
C GLN A 22 -10.77 -5.93 1.55
N LEU A 23 -10.11 -5.41 0.52
CA LEU A 23 -9.24 -4.23 0.66
C LEU A 23 -10.09 -2.95 0.74
N SER A 24 -10.16 -2.36 1.92
CA SER A 24 -11.03 -1.21 2.20
C SER A 24 -10.40 -0.11 3.06
N GLU A 25 -9.25 -0.37 3.67
CA GLU A 25 -8.56 0.58 4.54
C GLU A 25 -7.17 0.89 4.02
N VAL A 26 -6.64 2.08 4.31
CA VAL A 26 -5.26 2.46 3.99
C VAL A 26 -4.53 2.98 5.22
N THR A 27 -3.27 2.58 5.39
CA THR A 27 -2.44 3.05 6.50
C THR A 27 -0.98 3.19 6.09
N THR A 28 -0.24 4.06 6.80
CA THR A 28 1.23 4.07 6.78
C THR A 28 1.83 3.36 7.98
N ASN A 29 1.00 2.97 8.96
CA ASN A 29 1.43 2.21 10.12
C ASN A 29 1.31 0.71 9.84
N LEU A 30 2.46 0.09 9.54
CA LEU A 30 2.56 -1.34 9.26
C LEU A 30 2.14 -2.23 10.44
N GLN A 31 2.31 -1.77 11.69
CA GLN A 31 2.10 -2.61 12.88
C GLN A 31 0.63 -2.88 13.20
N ASP A 32 -0.28 -2.03 12.72
CA ASP A 32 -1.72 -2.14 13.00
C ASP A 32 -2.48 -2.84 11.86
N ALA A 33 -1.77 -3.21 10.80
CA ALA A 33 -2.39 -3.65 9.57
C ALA A 33 -2.81 -5.12 9.60
N ASN A 34 -4.05 -5.36 9.18
CA ASN A 34 -4.63 -6.70 8.94
C ASN A 34 -4.97 -6.88 7.45
N SER A 35 -5.61 -7.99 7.10
CA SER A 35 -5.92 -8.38 5.72
C SER A 35 -6.74 -7.37 4.92
N ASN A 36 -7.41 -6.41 5.57
CA ASN A 36 -8.24 -5.41 4.90
C ASN A 36 -7.45 -4.14 4.55
N TYR A 37 -6.21 -4.01 5.05
CA TYR A 37 -5.39 -2.82 4.88
C TYR A 37 -4.49 -2.89 3.65
N ILE A 38 -4.47 -1.79 2.92
CA ILE A 38 -3.42 -1.40 1.99
C ILE A 38 -2.40 -0.57 2.77
N VAL A 39 -1.16 -1.04 2.84
CA VAL A 39 -0.12 -0.37 3.63
C VAL A 39 0.88 0.33 2.73
N PHE A 40 0.99 1.65 2.88
CA PHE A 40 2.04 2.45 2.23
C PHE A 40 3.28 2.44 3.10
N TYR A 41 4.36 1.83 2.61
CA TYR A 41 5.63 1.79 3.31
C TYR A 41 6.76 2.32 2.45
N ARG A 42 7.36 3.44 2.89
CA ARG A 42 8.54 4.03 2.24
C ARG A 42 9.79 3.18 2.54
N LEU A 43 10.01 2.16 1.74
CA LEU A 43 11.22 1.35 1.77
C LEU A 43 12.37 2.08 1.04
N LEU A 44 13.55 2.10 1.64
CA LEU A 44 14.75 2.69 1.03
C LEU A 44 15.69 1.57 0.57
N ASP A 45 16.45 1.85 -0.49
CA ASP A 45 17.51 0.97 -0.98
C ASP A 45 18.77 1.05 -0.11
N ASN A 46 18.64 0.64 1.16
CA ASN A 46 19.78 0.42 2.05
C ASN A 46 19.46 -0.68 3.05
N GLU A 47 20.51 -1.38 3.48
CA GLU A 47 20.42 -2.54 4.38
C GLU A 47 19.65 -2.23 5.66
N LYS A 48 19.90 -1.07 6.28
CA LYS A 48 19.25 -0.69 7.54
C LYS A 48 17.72 -0.58 7.38
N SER A 49 17.26 0.04 6.30
CA SER A 49 15.82 0.18 6.00
C SER A 49 15.18 -1.19 5.74
N GLN A 50 15.87 -2.04 4.99
CA GLN A 50 15.43 -3.37 4.59
C GLN A 50 15.33 -4.33 5.78
N VAL A 51 16.33 -4.34 6.66
CA VAL A 51 16.31 -5.11 7.91
C VAL A 51 15.20 -4.63 8.85
N ALA A 52 15.01 -3.31 8.98
CA ALA A 52 13.93 -2.76 9.81
C ALA A 52 12.54 -3.14 9.27
N PHE A 53 12.36 -3.10 7.95
CA PHE A 53 11.14 -3.54 7.29
C PHE A 53 10.83 -5.01 7.57
N GLN A 54 11.81 -5.90 7.37
CA GLN A 54 11.63 -7.34 7.65
C GLN A 54 11.27 -7.64 9.11
N LYS A 55 11.84 -6.89 10.07
CA LYS A 55 11.47 -7.02 11.48
C LYS A 55 10.02 -6.60 11.74
N ARG A 56 9.54 -5.54 11.07
CA ARG A 56 8.17 -5.03 11.23
C ARG A 56 7.13 -5.92 10.52
N LEU A 57 7.53 -6.66 9.49
CA LEU A 57 6.67 -7.66 8.84
C LEU A 57 6.36 -8.89 9.71
N LYS A 58 7.13 -9.12 10.78
CA LYS A 58 6.92 -10.31 11.62
C LYS A 58 5.61 -10.21 12.39
N GLY A 59 4.71 -11.16 12.15
CA GLY A 59 3.45 -11.29 12.87
C GLY A 59 2.33 -10.38 12.37
N ILE A 60 2.51 -9.72 11.23
CA ILE A 60 1.46 -8.95 10.56
C ILE A 60 1.06 -9.62 9.26
N ASN A 61 -0.16 -9.35 8.81
CA ASN A 61 -0.70 -9.90 7.56
C ASN A 61 -1.57 -8.85 6.85
N PRO A 62 -0.97 -7.77 6.34
CA PRO A 62 -1.70 -6.79 5.54
C PRO A 62 -2.19 -7.42 4.24
N GLY A 63 -3.30 -6.94 3.71
CA GLY A 63 -3.83 -7.45 2.44
C GLY A 63 -2.95 -7.07 1.25
N LEU A 64 -2.38 -5.86 1.27
CA LEU A 64 -1.51 -5.38 0.21
C LEU A 64 -0.46 -4.38 0.72
N LEU A 65 0.78 -4.50 0.25
CA LEU A 65 1.85 -3.54 0.48
C LEU A 65 2.10 -2.69 -0.77
N ILE A 66 2.19 -1.37 -0.60
CA ILE A 66 2.70 -0.43 -1.61
C ILE A 66 4.08 0.04 -1.14
N LEU A 67 5.14 -0.35 -1.85
CA LEU A 67 6.52 -0.09 -1.48
C LEU A 67 7.18 0.89 -2.46
N SER A 68 8.05 1.77 -1.95
CA SER A 68 8.82 2.68 -2.82
C SER A 68 10.05 2.05 -3.47
N HIS A 69 10.48 0.89 -2.99
CA HIS A 69 11.60 0.11 -3.52
C HIS A 69 11.32 -1.39 -3.37
N GLU A 70 12.03 -2.20 -4.14
CA GLU A 70 11.98 -3.66 -4.01
C GLU A 70 12.53 -4.12 -2.66
N PRO A 71 11.88 -5.08 -1.99
CA PRO A 71 12.44 -5.73 -0.82
C PRO A 71 13.58 -6.66 -1.23
N ILE A 72 14.71 -6.60 -0.51
CA ILE A 72 15.89 -7.43 -0.81
C ILE A 72 15.60 -8.94 -0.61
N SER A 73 14.66 -9.27 0.27
CA SER A 73 14.27 -10.65 0.56
C SER A 73 12.84 -10.93 0.12
N LYS A 74 12.60 -12.17 -0.31
CA LYS A 74 11.27 -12.64 -0.70
C LYS A 74 10.28 -12.44 0.44
N ILE A 75 9.16 -11.80 0.14
CA ILE A 75 8.01 -11.62 1.03
C ILE A 75 6.82 -12.41 0.50
N SER A 76 6.03 -13.00 1.40
CA SER A 76 4.83 -13.78 1.06
C SER A 76 3.58 -12.92 0.95
N ILE A 77 3.60 -11.74 1.55
CA ILE A 77 2.51 -10.77 1.54
C ILE A 77 2.42 -10.16 0.13
N PRO A 78 1.22 -10.02 -0.45
CA PRO A 78 1.04 -9.34 -1.73
C PRO A 78 1.61 -7.92 -1.68
N TYR A 79 2.37 -7.54 -2.70
CA TYR A 79 2.96 -6.21 -2.77
C TYR A 79 3.11 -5.73 -4.20
N VAL A 80 3.19 -4.41 -4.32
CA VAL A 80 3.65 -3.73 -5.52
C VAL A 80 4.72 -2.72 -5.18
N VAL A 81 5.60 -2.50 -6.15
CA VAL A 81 6.60 -1.46 -6.08
C VAL A 81 6.22 -0.32 -6.98
N LEU A 82 6.19 0.88 -6.40
CA LEU A 82 5.87 2.11 -7.09
C LEU A 82 6.99 3.12 -6.86
N PRO A 83 7.60 3.70 -7.91
CA PRO A 83 8.65 4.71 -7.75
C PRO A 83 8.21 5.86 -6.84
N PHE A 84 9.16 6.44 -6.10
CA PHE A 84 8.88 7.44 -5.06
C PHE A 84 8.12 8.66 -5.61
N GLU A 85 8.41 9.08 -6.85
CA GLU A 85 7.74 10.19 -7.52
C GLU A 85 6.25 9.96 -7.77
N LYS A 86 5.83 8.69 -7.90
CA LYS A 86 4.42 8.29 -8.06
C LYS A 86 3.77 7.88 -6.73
N PHE A 87 4.58 7.62 -5.70
CA PHE A 87 4.15 7.07 -4.42
C PHE A 87 3.11 7.96 -3.71
N LEU A 88 3.42 9.24 -3.51
CA LEU A 88 2.52 10.18 -2.83
C LEU A 88 1.27 10.54 -3.66
N PRO A 89 1.38 10.82 -4.98
CA PRO A 89 0.20 11.01 -5.84
C PRO A 89 -0.76 9.81 -5.80
N PHE A 90 -0.23 8.59 -5.92
CA PHE A 90 -1.03 7.36 -5.85
C PHE A 90 -1.72 7.22 -4.49
N GLN A 91 -0.99 7.46 -3.40
CA GLN A 91 -1.56 7.44 -2.04
C GLN A 91 -2.73 8.41 -1.91
N LYS A 92 -2.58 9.64 -2.40
CA LYS A 92 -3.65 10.64 -2.35
C LYS A 92 -4.88 10.19 -3.13
N GLU A 93 -4.72 9.79 -4.39
CA GLU A 93 -5.85 9.35 -5.23
C GLU A 93 -6.55 8.12 -4.63
N LEU A 94 -5.80 7.19 -4.03
CA LEU A 94 -6.38 6.03 -3.37
C LEU A 94 -7.17 6.44 -2.12
N CYS A 95 -6.64 7.36 -1.29
CA CYS A 95 -7.38 7.93 -0.17
C CYS A 95 -8.66 8.65 -0.61
N ASP A 96 -8.61 9.41 -1.72
CA ASP A 96 -9.79 10.10 -2.27
C ASP A 96 -10.87 9.09 -2.72
N ILE A 97 -10.47 7.90 -3.20
CA ILE A 97 -11.40 6.80 -3.55
C ILE A 97 -11.98 6.13 -2.30
N LEU A 98 -11.15 5.81 -1.31
CA LEU A 98 -11.55 5.10 -0.09
C LEU A 98 -12.36 5.98 0.87
N TYR A 99 -12.06 7.27 0.93
CA TYR A 99 -12.65 8.24 1.86
C TYR A 99 -13.18 9.49 1.16
N PRO A 100 -14.19 9.35 0.26
CA PRO A 100 -14.65 10.43 -0.63
C PRO A 100 -15.27 11.64 0.09
N GLN A 101 -15.55 11.54 1.40
CA GLN A 101 -16.17 12.61 2.21
C GLN A 101 -15.25 13.16 3.32
N SER A 102 -13.95 12.84 3.30
CA SER A 102 -13.02 13.20 4.39
C SER A 102 -12.63 14.69 4.47
N PHE A 103 -13.19 15.54 3.61
CA PHE A 103 -12.88 16.99 3.54
C PHE A 103 -13.83 17.90 4.34
N GLU A 104 -14.90 17.38 4.96
CA GLU A 104 -15.75 18.21 5.83
C GLU A 104 -15.22 18.23 7.27
N VAL A 105 -14.19 19.06 7.52
CA VAL A 105 -13.95 19.58 8.87
C VAL A 105 -14.77 20.86 8.99
N LYS A 106 -15.84 20.83 9.78
CA LYS A 106 -16.59 22.03 10.17
C LYS A 106 -15.81 22.88 11.16
#